data_AF-T1K315-F1
#
_entry.id   AF-T1K315-F1
#
_cell.length_a   1.000
_cell.length_b   1.000
_cell.length_c   1.000
_cell.angle_alpha   90.00
_cell.angle_beta   90.00
_cell.angle_gamma   90.00
#
_symmetry.space_group_name_H-M   'P 1'
#
loop_
_entity.id
_entity.type
_entity.pdbx_description
1 polymer ?
#
loop_
_entity_poly.entity_id
_entity_poly.type
_entity_poly.pdbx_seq_one_letter_code
_entity_poly.pdbx_strand_id
1 'polypeptide(L)'
;MFDYSQFTLYAVMKGNKPDFHQSMSLDKSRELYKPLLEKMKKNEFARIPARISDKARLRFNTEPSWTKLSSNRESVDSSIASLIAALREAAPGQKECDIAIEKLRRNIRELDSSGMNLMNQTLSTRADHSFKTYREIMHSTINEIADKIDPLRVTGKCEAESLGHRVTAFSAYFVPLIDNTIGAVSVTNGRVQSNLLSQTKTVCECGLQMLFAVKEAGGNAKNTSSHADIDEAGECLKEAINDLSHTLQTTSPGAAHVPVVVDSISKSIGRMDERYSFSGDLIDPSLSFVDYQTRMVNILREINRIAQEIVSYIQLNYFILFVSC
;
A
#
# COMPACT_ATOMS: atom_id res chain seq x y z
N MET A 1 -3.56 2.32 31.78
CA MET A 1 -3.55 0.87 32.07
C MET A 1 -3.48 0.19 30.72
N PHE A 2 -2.30 -0.29 30.33
CA PHE A 2 -2.02 -0.71 28.96
C PHE A 2 -2.39 -2.18 28.76
N ASP A 3 -3.41 -2.45 27.94
CA ASP A 3 -3.79 -3.80 27.51
C ASP A 3 -2.82 -4.32 26.44
N TYR A 4 -1.66 -4.81 26.88
CA TYR A 4 -0.67 -5.46 26.00
C TYR A 4 -0.88 -6.99 25.87
N SER A 5 -2.05 -7.53 26.26
CA SER A 5 -2.33 -8.97 26.24
C SER A 5 -3.23 -9.43 25.08
N GLN A 6 -3.38 -8.64 24.02
CA GLN A 6 -4.19 -9.06 22.86
C GLN A 6 -3.43 -9.91 21.82
N PHE A 7 -2.09 -10.01 21.91
CA PHE A 7 -1.28 -10.69 20.90
C PHE A 7 -1.15 -12.22 21.04
N THR A 8 -1.64 -12.83 22.14
CA THR A 8 -1.52 -14.29 22.35
C THR A 8 -2.83 -14.97 22.74
N LEU A 9 -3.81 -14.22 23.23
CA LEU A 9 -4.99 -14.74 23.91
C LEU A 9 -6.24 -14.07 23.35
N TYR A 10 -6.51 -14.27 22.06
CA TYR A 10 -7.84 -14.03 21.51
C TYR A 10 -8.70 -15.22 21.90
N ALA A 11 -9.44 -15.09 23.01
CA ALA A 11 -10.43 -16.06 23.44
C ALA A 11 -11.82 -15.49 23.14
N VAL A 12 -12.56 -16.14 22.24
CA VAL A 12 -13.97 -15.83 22.02
C VAL A 12 -14.78 -16.66 23.02
N MET A 13 -15.67 -16.02 23.78
CA MET A 13 -16.53 -16.75 24.71
C MET A 13 -17.61 -17.49 23.92
N LYS A 14 -17.52 -18.82 23.84
CA LYS A 14 -18.57 -19.66 23.26
C LYS A 14 -19.42 -20.23 24.40
N GLY A 15 -20.38 -19.43 24.86
CA GLY A 15 -21.09 -19.68 26.12
C GLY A 15 -20.17 -19.43 27.32
N ASN A 16 -20.07 -20.39 28.25
CA ASN A 16 -19.24 -20.27 29.46
C ASN A 16 -17.80 -20.80 29.32
N LYS A 17 -17.39 -21.22 28.10
CA LYS A 17 -16.04 -21.74 27.85
C LYS A 17 -15.27 -20.80 26.92
N PRO A 18 -14.02 -20.44 27.26
CA PRO A 18 -13.16 -19.70 26.35
C PRO A 18 -12.76 -20.59 25.18
N ASP A 19 -13.02 -20.12 23.96
CA ASP A 19 -12.65 -20.76 22.70
C ASP A 19 -11.37 -20.12 22.17
N PHE A 20 -10.33 -20.95 21.97
CA PHE A 20 -8.99 -20.54 21.56
C PHE A 20 -8.68 -20.90 20.10
N HIS A 21 -9.66 -21.32 19.29
CA HIS A 21 -9.41 -21.72 17.91
C HIS A 21 -8.85 -20.58 17.01
N GLN A 22 -9.03 -19.32 17.40
CA GLN A 22 -8.43 -18.14 16.74
C GLN A 22 -7.08 -17.71 17.32
N SER A 23 -6.59 -18.38 18.37
CA SER A 23 -5.30 -18.03 18.97
C SER A 23 -4.12 -18.57 18.15
N MET A 24 -3.04 -17.81 18.14
CA MET A 24 -1.80 -18.17 17.44
C MET A 24 -1.23 -19.49 17.99
N SER A 25 -0.77 -20.38 17.10
CA SER A 25 -0.20 -21.68 17.50
C SER A 25 1.02 -21.54 18.42
N LEU A 26 1.22 -22.55 19.28
CA LEU A 26 2.26 -22.53 20.31
C LEU A 26 3.67 -22.38 19.73
N ASP A 27 3.95 -22.98 18.57
CA ASP A 27 5.26 -22.88 17.92
C ASP A 27 5.52 -21.48 17.33
N LYS A 28 4.50 -20.90 16.68
CA LYS A 28 4.59 -19.58 16.05
C LYS A 28 4.69 -18.45 17.08
N SER A 29 3.96 -18.57 18.19
CA SER A 29 4.09 -17.64 19.32
C SER A 29 5.48 -17.74 19.97
N ARG A 30 6.04 -18.94 20.12
CA ARG A 30 7.37 -19.14 20.71
C ARG A 30 8.48 -18.50 19.87
N GLU A 31 8.38 -18.55 18.54
CA GLU A 31 9.31 -17.85 17.64
C GLU A 31 9.19 -16.33 17.73
N LEU A 32 7.97 -15.80 17.88
CA LEU A 32 7.70 -14.38 18.07
C LEU A 32 8.23 -13.85 19.42
N TYR A 33 8.04 -14.59 20.51
CA TYR A 33 8.42 -14.15 21.86
C TYR A 33 9.88 -14.41 22.24
N LYS A 34 10.57 -15.38 21.63
CA LYS A 34 11.98 -15.68 21.92
C LYS A 34 12.91 -14.45 21.81
N PRO A 35 12.89 -13.67 20.70
CA PRO A 35 13.73 -12.47 20.56
C PRO A 35 13.39 -11.40 21.60
N LEU A 36 12.11 -11.26 21.94
CA LEU A 36 11.65 -10.34 22.99
C LEU A 36 12.21 -10.73 24.35
N LEU A 37 12.09 -12.01 24.73
CA LEU A 37 12.59 -12.53 26.00
C LEU A 37 14.11 -12.44 26.11
N GLU A 38 14.84 -12.64 25.01
CA GLU A 38 16.29 -12.42 24.97
C GLU A 38 16.66 -10.94 25.09
N LYS A 39 15.95 -10.03 24.39
CA LYS A 39 16.13 -8.58 24.57
C LYS A 39 15.79 -8.14 26.00
N MET A 40 14.74 -8.70 26.63
CA MET A 40 14.40 -8.43 28.04
C MET A 40 15.45 -8.94 29.02
N LYS A 41 16.08 -10.10 28.73
CA LYS A 41 17.18 -10.64 29.56
C LYS A 41 18.50 -9.88 29.37
N LYS A 42 18.77 -9.37 28.16
CA LYS A 42 19.96 -8.57 27.83
C LYS A 42 19.85 -7.12 28.30
N ASN A 43 18.66 -6.51 28.20
CA ASN A 43 18.40 -5.20 28.79
C ASN A 43 18.49 -5.32 30.33
N GLU A 44 18.96 -4.28 31.01
CA GLU A 44 19.32 -4.25 32.45
C GLU A 44 18.17 -4.58 33.45
N PHE A 45 17.07 -5.21 33.02
CA PHE A 45 15.94 -5.60 33.85
C PHE A 45 16.32 -6.56 34.99
N ALA A 46 17.34 -7.40 34.81
CA ALA A 46 17.88 -8.26 35.87
C ALA A 46 18.53 -7.46 37.04
N ARG A 47 18.91 -6.19 36.82
CA ARG A 47 19.50 -5.31 37.84
C ARG A 47 18.49 -4.39 38.54
N ILE A 48 17.24 -4.34 38.07
CA ILE A 48 16.18 -3.53 38.69
C ILE A 48 15.96 -3.92 40.16
N PRO A 49 15.91 -5.20 40.57
CA PRO A 49 15.79 -5.58 41.97
C PRO A 49 16.97 -5.08 42.83
N ALA A 50 18.20 -5.17 42.31
CA ALA A 50 19.41 -4.70 43.00
C ALA A 50 19.40 -3.17 43.20
N ARG A 51 18.99 -2.40 42.18
CA ARG A 51 18.86 -0.93 42.25
C ARG A 51 17.72 -0.46 43.16
N ILE A 52 16.63 -1.22 43.26
CA ILE A 52 15.56 -0.97 44.24
C ILE A 52 16.06 -1.29 45.67
N SER A 53 16.95 -2.27 45.84
CA SER A 53 17.54 -2.57 47.15
C SER A 53 18.49 -1.47 47.65
N ASP A 54 19.25 -0.82 46.75
CA ASP A 54 20.06 0.36 47.09
C ASP A 54 19.20 1.55 47.55
N LYS A 55 17.97 1.64 47.06
CA LYS A 55 16.95 2.62 47.46
C LYS A 55 16.55 2.50 48.94
N ALA A 56 16.64 1.31 49.53
CA ALA A 56 16.35 1.08 50.94
C ALA A 56 17.51 1.46 51.88
N ARG A 57 18.73 1.66 51.35
CA ARG A 57 19.93 1.98 52.16
C ARG A 57 20.32 3.46 52.19
N LEU A 58 19.77 4.28 51.29
CA LEU A 58 20.12 5.70 51.21
C LEU A 58 19.35 6.51 52.26
N ARG A 59 19.96 6.71 53.42
CA ARG A 59 19.54 7.73 54.40
C ARG A 59 19.62 9.11 53.75
N PHE A 60 18.53 9.87 53.84
CA PHE A 60 18.39 11.24 53.34
C PHE A 60 19.37 12.20 54.03
N ASN A 61 20.63 12.35 53.58
CA ASN A 61 21.39 13.59 53.83
C ASN A 61 22.72 13.82 53.07
N THR A 62 22.88 13.47 51.78
CA THR A 62 24.09 13.92 51.03
C THR A 62 23.79 14.30 49.59
N GLU A 63 24.17 15.50 49.16
CA GLU A 63 24.09 16.03 47.78
C GLU A 63 24.51 15.06 46.64
N PRO A 64 25.51 14.16 46.80
CA PRO A 64 25.90 13.15 45.81
C PRO A 64 24.93 11.96 45.63
N SER A 65 23.92 11.80 46.51
CA SER A 65 22.94 10.71 46.36
C SER A 65 21.87 11.02 45.31
N TRP A 66 21.57 12.30 45.06
CA TRP A 66 20.59 12.74 44.07
C TRP A 66 21.08 12.56 42.64
N THR A 67 22.36 12.81 42.37
CA THR A 67 22.96 12.60 41.05
C THR A 67 22.99 11.12 40.68
N LYS A 68 23.35 10.24 41.64
CA LYS A 68 23.24 8.78 41.45
C LYS A 68 21.79 8.33 41.24
N LEU A 69 20.83 8.92 41.97
CA LEU A 69 19.41 8.62 41.78
C LEU A 69 18.88 9.09 40.42
N SER A 70 19.29 10.28 39.94
CA SER A 70 18.95 10.79 38.62
C SER A 70 19.51 9.89 37.52
N SER A 71 20.79 9.50 37.63
CA SER A 71 21.42 8.59 36.67
C SER A 71 20.73 7.22 36.61
N ASN A 72 20.26 6.70 37.76
CA ASN A 72 19.48 5.47 37.81
C ASN A 72 18.08 5.64 37.20
N ARG A 73 17.45 6.80 37.36
CA ARG A 73 16.15 7.12 36.75
C ARG A 73 16.27 7.20 35.23
N GLU A 74 17.24 7.95 34.71
CA GLU A 74 17.51 8.07 33.27
C GLU A 74 17.85 6.70 32.64
N SER A 75 18.58 5.84 33.36
CA SER A 75 18.87 4.47 32.95
C SER A 75 17.61 3.58 32.91
N VAL A 76 16.68 3.73 33.87
CA VAL A 76 15.41 3.00 33.86
C VAL A 76 14.50 3.51 32.75
N ASP A 77 14.39 4.84 32.57
CA ASP A 77 13.56 5.45 31.53
C ASP A 77 14.06 5.06 30.12
N SER A 78 15.38 5.04 29.90
CA SER A 78 15.97 4.54 28.65
C SER A 78 15.77 3.03 28.45
N SER A 79 15.81 2.22 29.51
CA SER A 79 15.52 0.79 29.43
C SER A 79 14.05 0.51 29.07
N ILE A 80 13.12 1.31 29.62
CA ILE A 80 11.69 1.23 29.30
C ILE A 80 11.45 1.69 27.87
N ALA A 81 12.04 2.81 27.45
CA ALA A 81 11.94 3.31 26.07
C ALA A 81 12.49 2.28 25.08
N SER A 82 13.64 1.66 25.38
CA SER A 82 14.24 0.59 24.58
C SER A 82 13.32 -0.64 24.49
N LEU A 83 12.69 -1.03 25.60
CA LEU A 83 11.75 -2.15 25.62
C LEU A 83 10.50 -1.85 24.77
N ILE A 84 9.94 -0.64 24.87
CA ILE A 84 8.79 -0.21 24.07
C ILE A 84 9.16 -0.22 22.57
N ALA A 85 10.34 0.29 22.21
CA ALA A 85 10.82 0.24 20.83
C ALA A 85 10.97 -1.22 20.33
N ALA A 86 11.58 -2.09 21.14
CA ALA A 86 11.75 -3.49 20.80
C ALA A 86 10.41 -4.25 20.66
N LEU A 87 9.40 -3.92 21.47
CA LEU A 87 8.05 -4.46 21.34
C LEU A 87 7.38 -4.00 20.05
N ARG A 88 7.54 -2.72 19.68
CA ARG A 88 7.01 -2.18 18.43
C ARG A 88 7.66 -2.86 17.22
N GLU A 89 8.98 -3.01 17.20
CA GLU A 89 9.71 -3.70 16.13
C GLU A 89 9.38 -5.20 16.01
N ALA A 90 9.01 -5.84 17.12
CA ALA A 90 8.64 -7.25 17.15
C ALA A 90 7.17 -7.49 16.79
N ALA A 91 6.37 -6.43 16.61
CA ALA A 91 4.97 -6.55 16.24
C ALA A 91 4.81 -7.21 14.86
N PRO A 92 3.74 -8.01 14.66
CA PRO A 92 3.51 -8.70 13.39
C PRO A 92 3.37 -7.69 12.24
N GLY A 93 3.97 -8.01 11.09
CA GLY A 93 3.94 -7.17 9.89
C GLY A 93 5.02 -6.08 9.82
N GLN A 94 5.67 -5.72 10.93
CA GLN A 94 6.67 -4.64 10.93
C GLN A 94 7.93 -4.99 10.13
N LYS A 95 8.43 -6.21 10.27
CA LYS A 95 9.60 -6.68 9.51
C LYS A 95 9.32 -6.73 8.01
N GLU A 96 8.13 -7.19 7.64
CA GLU A 96 7.69 -7.24 6.24
C GLU A 96 7.55 -5.82 5.66
N CYS A 97 7.05 -4.85 6.45
CA CYS A 97 7.07 -3.44 6.08
C CYS A 97 8.48 -2.91 5.85
N ASP A 98 9.43 -3.20 6.74
CA ASP A 98 10.82 -2.77 6.57
C ASP A 98 11.47 -3.34 5.30
N ILE A 99 11.25 -4.63 5.04
CA ILE A 99 11.73 -5.28 3.82
C ILE A 99 11.10 -4.64 2.58
N ALA A 100 9.79 -4.40 2.58
CA ALA A 100 9.08 -3.78 1.47
C ALA A 100 9.55 -2.34 1.20
N ILE A 101 9.76 -1.55 2.26
CA ILE A 101 10.28 -0.17 2.20
C ILE A 101 11.68 -0.15 1.56
N GLU A 102 12.59 -0.99 2.05
CA GLU A 102 13.95 -1.05 1.51
C GLU A 102 13.98 -1.57 0.07
N LYS A 103 13.10 -2.52 -0.27
CA LYS A 103 12.94 -3.02 -1.64
C LYS A 103 12.45 -1.90 -2.56
N LEU A 104 11.41 -1.16 -2.19
CA LEU A 104 10.87 -0.08 -3.02
C LEU A 104 11.86 1.08 -3.16
N ARG A 105 12.59 1.44 -2.09
CA ARG A 105 13.70 2.42 -2.15
C ARG A 105 14.78 2.00 -3.14
N ARG A 106 15.16 0.72 -3.16
CA ARG A 106 16.12 0.19 -4.14
C ARG A 106 15.57 0.37 -5.55
N ASN A 107 14.32 -0.02 -5.79
CA ASN A 107 13.75 0.06 -7.12
C ASN A 107 13.64 1.52 -7.62
N ILE A 108 13.31 2.49 -6.75
CA ILE A 108 13.32 3.92 -7.12
C ILE A 108 14.71 4.38 -7.57
N ARG A 109 15.77 3.99 -6.84
CA ARG A 109 17.16 4.31 -7.24
C ARG A 109 17.53 3.66 -8.57
N GLU A 110 17.06 2.44 -8.81
CA GLU A 110 17.28 1.73 -10.06
C GLU A 110 16.59 2.45 -11.23
N LEU A 111 15.34 2.89 -11.05
CA LEU A 111 14.60 3.70 -12.02
C LEU A 111 15.32 5.01 -12.34
N ASP A 112 15.79 5.74 -11.32
CA ASP A 112 16.54 6.99 -11.49
C ASP A 112 17.86 6.74 -12.25
N SER A 113 18.64 5.74 -11.83
CA SER A 113 19.91 5.41 -12.48
C SER A 113 19.74 5.00 -13.94
N SER A 114 18.69 4.22 -14.24
CA SER A 114 18.37 3.78 -15.59
C SER A 114 17.91 4.96 -16.44
N GLY A 115 17.05 5.83 -15.90
CA GLY A 115 16.62 7.06 -16.56
C GLY A 115 17.79 7.97 -16.94
N MET A 116 18.76 8.16 -16.03
CA MET A 116 19.98 8.95 -16.31
C MET A 116 20.85 8.28 -17.40
N ASN A 117 21.03 6.97 -17.34
CA ASN A 117 21.85 6.24 -18.31
C ASN A 117 21.23 6.25 -19.71
N LEU A 118 19.89 6.23 -19.82
CA LEU A 118 19.20 6.40 -21.10
C LEU A 118 19.39 7.82 -21.66
N MET A 119 19.36 8.83 -20.79
CA MET A 119 19.60 10.22 -21.20
C MET A 119 21.03 10.45 -21.71
N ASN A 120 21.99 9.73 -21.13
CA ASN A 120 23.39 9.75 -21.55
C ASN A 120 23.71 8.81 -22.73
N GLN A 121 22.70 8.13 -23.30
CA GLN A 121 22.83 7.12 -24.37
C GLN A 121 23.77 5.94 -24.04
N THR A 122 24.03 5.69 -22.75
CA THR A 122 24.95 4.64 -22.31
C THR A 122 24.30 3.27 -22.22
N LEU A 123 22.97 3.20 -22.18
CA LEU A 123 22.22 1.94 -22.14
C LEU A 123 21.95 1.43 -23.56
N SER A 124 22.39 0.21 -23.86
CA SER A 124 21.93 -0.54 -25.02
C SER A 124 20.41 -0.75 -24.90
N THR A 125 19.67 -0.56 -26.00
CA THR A 125 18.22 -0.77 -26.03
C THR A 125 17.90 -2.18 -25.53
N ARG A 126 17.24 -2.29 -24.37
CA ARG A 126 16.65 -3.56 -23.90
C ARG A 126 15.40 -3.79 -24.73
N ALA A 127 15.59 -4.20 -25.98
CA ALA A 127 14.53 -4.45 -26.94
C ALA A 127 14.02 -5.90 -26.86
N ASP A 128 13.71 -6.37 -25.64
CA ASP A 128 13.13 -7.72 -25.49
C ASP A 128 11.68 -7.76 -26.01
N HIS A 129 10.97 -6.62 -25.92
CA HIS A 129 9.58 -6.49 -26.34
C HIS A 129 9.28 -5.19 -27.09
N SER A 130 8.13 -5.16 -27.76
CA SER A 130 7.60 -3.94 -28.36
C SER A 130 7.11 -2.97 -27.28
N PHE A 131 7.12 -1.66 -27.56
CA PHE A 131 6.55 -0.65 -26.64
C PHE A 131 5.11 -0.98 -26.25
N LYS A 132 4.31 -1.52 -27.19
CA LYS A 132 2.92 -1.94 -26.92
C LYS A 132 2.84 -2.99 -25.82
N THR A 133 3.71 -4.00 -25.87
CA THR A 133 3.77 -5.08 -24.87
C THR A 133 4.16 -4.54 -23.50
N TYR A 134 5.21 -3.71 -23.42
CA TYR A 134 5.61 -3.08 -22.16
C TYR A 134 4.46 -2.26 -21.56
N ARG A 135 3.80 -1.46 -22.38
CA ARG A 135 2.66 -0.62 -21.98
C ARG A 135 1.48 -1.44 -21.45
N GLU A 136 1.15 -2.57 -22.07
CA GLU A 136 0.08 -3.47 -21.61
C GLU A 136 0.43 -4.13 -20.27
N ILE A 137 1.67 -4.58 -20.10
CA ILE A 137 2.16 -5.14 -18.83
C ILE A 137 2.17 -4.07 -17.73
N MET A 138 2.66 -2.86 -18.04
CA MET A 138 2.64 -1.73 -17.10
C MET A 138 1.20 -1.40 -16.69
N HIS A 139 0.27 -1.31 -17.64
CA HIS A 139 -1.14 -1.00 -17.37
C HIS A 139 -1.79 -2.07 -16.49
N SER A 140 -1.56 -3.35 -16.79
CA SER A 140 -2.02 -4.46 -15.94
C SER A 140 -1.42 -4.37 -14.53
N THR A 141 -0.12 -4.11 -14.42
CA THR A 141 0.59 -4.03 -13.13
C THR A 141 0.07 -2.88 -12.26
N ILE A 142 -0.18 -1.69 -12.82
CA ILE A 142 -0.71 -0.57 -12.03
C ILE A 142 -2.17 -0.79 -11.60
N ASN A 143 -2.97 -1.49 -12.39
CA ASN A 143 -4.33 -1.87 -11.99
C ASN A 143 -4.31 -2.88 -10.84
N GLU A 144 -3.39 -3.84 -10.87
CA GLU A 144 -3.17 -4.75 -9.75
C GLU A 144 -2.75 -4.01 -8.49
N ILE A 145 -1.85 -3.01 -8.60
CA ILE A 145 -1.47 -2.15 -7.47
C ILE A 145 -2.71 -1.43 -6.93
N ALA A 146 -3.52 -0.82 -7.79
CA ALA A 146 -4.74 -0.11 -7.41
C ALA A 146 -5.74 -1.00 -6.65
N ASP A 147 -5.98 -2.23 -7.16
CA ASP A 147 -6.88 -3.20 -6.53
C ASP A 147 -6.38 -3.65 -5.14
N LYS A 148 -5.10 -3.49 -4.81
CA LYS A 148 -4.54 -3.79 -3.47
C LYS A 148 -4.57 -2.60 -2.50
N ILE A 149 -4.86 -1.38 -2.93
CA ILE A 149 -4.81 -0.18 -2.06
C ILE A 149 -5.84 -0.27 -0.94
N ASP A 150 -7.12 -0.45 -1.27
CA ASP A 150 -8.20 -0.46 -0.27
C ASP A 150 -8.07 -1.62 0.73
N PRO A 151 -7.76 -2.86 0.30
CA PRO A 151 -7.45 -3.93 1.23
C PRO A 151 -6.25 -3.61 2.15
N LEU A 152 -5.22 -2.94 1.65
CA LEU A 152 -4.07 -2.54 2.45
C LEU A 152 -4.43 -1.45 3.47
N ARG A 153 -5.29 -0.49 3.11
CA ARG A 153 -5.80 0.53 4.05
C ARG A 153 -6.53 -0.09 5.24
N VAL A 154 -7.50 -0.98 4.96
CA VAL A 154 -8.30 -1.61 6.02
C VAL A 154 -7.41 -2.38 6.99
N THR A 155 -6.44 -3.12 6.47
CA THR A 155 -5.55 -3.93 7.29
C THR A 155 -4.50 -3.14 8.04
N GLY A 156 -3.99 -2.05 7.44
CA GLY A 156 -3.17 -1.07 8.15
C GLY A 156 -3.89 -0.42 9.33
N LYS A 157 -5.21 -0.27 9.26
CA LYS A 157 -6.03 0.30 10.34
C LYS A 157 -6.36 -0.70 11.45
N CYS A 158 -6.69 -1.95 11.11
CA CYS A 158 -7.34 -2.85 12.07
C CYS A 158 -6.81 -4.30 12.13
N GLU A 159 -5.95 -4.76 11.20
CA GLU A 159 -5.55 -6.17 11.10
C GLU A 159 -4.03 -6.37 11.11
N ALA A 160 -3.41 -6.29 12.29
CA ALA A 160 -1.95 -6.45 12.42
C ALA A 160 -1.43 -7.84 11.97
N GLU A 161 -2.25 -8.89 12.09
CA GLU A 161 -1.84 -10.27 11.75
C GLU A 161 -1.73 -10.51 10.24
N SER A 162 -2.58 -9.86 9.44
CA SER A 162 -2.60 -10.00 7.98
C SER A 162 -1.75 -8.94 7.26
N LEU A 163 -1.31 -7.91 8.01
CA LEU A 163 -0.53 -6.78 7.52
C LEU A 163 0.68 -7.19 6.68
N GLY A 164 1.54 -8.06 7.24
CA GLY A 164 2.79 -8.45 6.57
C GLY A 164 2.56 -9.16 5.23
N HIS A 165 1.52 -9.99 5.12
CA HIS A 165 1.17 -10.68 3.88
C HIS A 165 0.70 -9.69 2.81
N ARG A 166 -0.15 -8.74 3.20
CA ARG A 166 -0.70 -7.74 2.28
C ARG A 166 0.37 -6.75 1.81
N VAL A 167 1.25 -6.34 2.70
CA VAL A 167 2.41 -5.50 2.37
C VAL A 167 3.36 -6.20 1.40
N THR A 168 3.66 -7.48 1.65
CA THR A 168 4.52 -8.27 0.74
C THR A 168 3.88 -8.38 -0.64
N ALA A 169 2.59 -8.74 -0.70
CA ALA A 169 1.84 -8.85 -1.96
C ALA A 169 1.77 -7.51 -2.72
N PHE A 170 1.51 -6.41 -2.03
CA PHE A 170 1.50 -5.07 -2.61
C PHE A 170 2.88 -4.68 -3.16
N SER A 171 3.95 -4.89 -2.39
CA SER A 171 5.32 -4.54 -2.78
C SER A 171 5.85 -5.34 -3.98
N ALA A 172 5.27 -6.52 -4.25
CA ALA A 172 5.73 -7.43 -5.30
C ALA A 172 5.53 -6.83 -6.71
N TYR A 173 4.50 -6.02 -6.92
CA TYR A 173 4.15 -5.45 -8.22
C TYR A 173 5.05 -4.27 -8.64
N PHE A 174 5.80 -3.65 -7.72
CA PHE A 174 6.69 -2.53 -8.08
C PHE A 174 7.93 -2.97 -8.85
N VAL A 175 8.38 -4.22 -8.68
CA VAL A 175 9.51 -4.78 -9.46
C VAL A 175 9.15 -4.89 -10.94
N PRO A 176 8.10 -5.63 -11.35
CA PRO A 176 7.72 -5.69 -12.75
C PRO A 176 7.33 -4.32 -13.31
N LEU A 177 6.74 -3.42 -12.51
CA LEU A 177 6.46 -2.07 -12.97
C LEU A 177 7.74 -1.34 -13.42
N ILE A 178 8.79 -1.38 -12.60
CA ILE A 178 10.04 -0.66 -12.88
C ILE A 178 10.82 -1.30 -14.03
N ASP A 179 10.91 -2.63 -14.06
CA ASP A 179 11.55 -3.35 -15.16
C ASP A 179 10.90 -3.03 -16.51
N ASN A 180 9.56 -3.03 -16.56
CA ASN A 180 8.82 -2.73 -17.78
C ASN A 180 8.87 -1.23 -18.12
N THR A 181 8.90 -0.32 -17.13
CA THR A 181 9.14 1.10 -17.39
C THR A 181 10.52 1.32 -18.02
N ILE A 182 11.57 0.70 -17.49
CA ILE A 182 12.93 0.83 -18.05
C ILE A 182 12.96 0.29 -19.50
N GLY A 183 12.32 -0.86 -19.75
CA GLY A 183 12.16 -1.41 -21.10
C GLY A 183 11.41 -0.45 -22.03
N ALA A 184 10.23 0.04 -21.62
CA ALA A 184 9.40 0.98 -22.38
C ALA A 184 10.13 2.29 -22.72
N VAL A 185 10.87 2.83 -21.76
CA VAL A 185 11.64 4.07 -21.88
C VAL A 185 12.84 3.87 -22.82
N SER A 186 13.37 2.65 -22.95
CA SER A 186 14.46 2.34 -23.88
C SER A 186 14.04 2.27 -25.35
N VAL A 187 12.75 2.02 -25.62
CA VAL A 187 12.18 1.92 -26.98
C VAL A 187 11.36 3.16 -27.36
N THR A 188 11.26 4.15 -26.47
CA THR A 188 10.55 5.43 -26.69
C THR A 188 11.51 6.60 -26.63
N ASN A 189 11.09 7.73 -27.19
CA ASN A 189 11.93 8.94 -27.28
C ASN A 189 11.17 10.20 -26.84
N GLY A 190 11.92 11.18 -26.34
CA GLY A 190 11.44 12.55 -26.11
C GLY A 190 10.47 12.69 -24.95
N ARG A 191 9.30 13.29 -25.20
CA ARG A 191 8.35 13.66 -24.14
C ARG A 191 7.71 12.44 -23.45
N VAL A 192 7.42 11.38 -24.21
CA VAL A 192 6.84 10.13 -23.69
C VAL A 192 7.78 9.48 -22.69
N GLN A 193 9.06 9.41 -23.04
CA GLN A 193 10.12 8.84 -22.22
C GLN A 193 10.21 9.52 -20.84
N SER A 194 10.25 10.86 -20.85
CA SER A 194 10.31 11.67 -19.61
C SER A 194 9.05 11.53 -18.76
N ASN A 195 7.86 11.55 -19.39
CA ASN A 195 6.60 11.39 -18.69
C ASN A 195 6.48 10.02 -18.00
N LEU A 196 6.84 8.94 -18.71
CA LEU A 196 6.78 7.59 -18.16
C LEU A 196 7.72 7.41 -16.95
N LEU A 197 8.95 7.93 -17.02
CA LEU A 197 9.89 7.90 -15.89
C LEU A 197 9.35 8.69 -14.70
N SER A 198 8.95 9.94 -14.93
CA SER A 198 8.48 10.85 -13.87
C SER A 198 7.24 10.30 -13.17
N GLN A 199 6.23 9.87 -13.93
CA GLN A 199 4.99 9.36 -13.35
C GLN A 199 5.18 7.99 -12.68
N THR A 200 5.98 7.09 -13.26
CA THR A 200 6.32 5.81 -12.59
C THR A 200 7.01 6.09 -11.25
N LYS A 201 7.93 7.07 -11.22
CA LYS A 201 8.59 7.49 -9.99
C LYS A 201 7.58 8.01 -8.96
N THR A 202 6.66 8.90 -9.36
CA THR A 202 5.59 9.39 -8.47
C THR A 202 4.77 8.24 -7.89
N VAL A 203 4.38 7.23 -8.70
CA VAL A 203 3.66 6.04 -8.21
C VAL A 203 4.48 5.27 -7.18
N CYS A 204 5.79 5.13 -7.39
CA CYS A 204 6.68 4.46 -6.44
C CYS A 204 6.86 5.26 -5.14
N GLU A 205 6.95 6.59 -5.23
CA GLU A 205 7.06 7.49 -4.06
C GLU A 205 5.76 7.51 -3.24
N CYS A 206 4.60 7.59 -3.88
CA CYS A 206 3.30 7.44 -3.22
C CYS A 206 3.13 6.04 -2.60
N GLY A 207 3.58 4.99 -3.30
CA GLY A 207 3.59 3.62 -2.77
C GLY A 207 4.47 3.47 -1.53
N LEU A 208 5.61 4.17 -1.51
CA LEU A 208 6.51 4.21 -0.37
C LEU A 208 5.89 4.96 0.81
N GLN A 209 5.22 6.08 0.56
CA GLN A 209 4.49 6.83 1.58
C GLN A 209 3.37 5.99 2.20
N MET A 210 2.63 5.24 1.38
CA MET A 210 1.61 4.29 1.84
C MET A 210 2.22 3.21 2.76
N LEU A 211 3.37 2.64 2.41
CA LEU A 211 4.06 1.67 3.26
C LEU A 211 4.50 2.27 4.61
N PHE A 212 4.96 3.53 4.64
CA PHE A 212 5.28 4.21 5.89
C PHE A 212 4.04 4.45 6.75
N ALA A 213 2.95 4.96 6.17
CA ALA A 213 1.70 5.20 6.91
C ALA A 213 1.15 3.90 7.52
N VAL A 214 1.15 2.82 6.73
CA VAL A 214 0.71 1.49 7.15
C VAL A 214 1.62 0.91 8.24
N LYS A 215 2.94 1.09 8.13
CA LYS A 215 3.91 0.69 9.16
C LYS A 215 3.68 1.44 10.47
N GLU A 216 3.47 2.75 10.41
CA GLU A 216 3.27 3.58 11.62
C GLU A 216 1.97 3.21 12.35
N ALA A 217 0.90 2.92 11.60
CA ALA A 217 -0.37 2.46 12.16
C ALA A 217 -0.30 1.03 12.72
N GLY A 218 0.46 0.13 12.08
CA GLY A 218 0.75 -1.21 12.57
C GLY A 218 -0.47 -2.11 12.78
N GLY A 219 -1.59 -1.84 12.11
CA GLY A 219 -2.85 -2.59 12.28
C GLY A 219 -3.57 -2.31 13.60
N ASN A 220 -3.27 -1.20 14.27
CA ASN A 220 -3.87 -0.84 15.55
C ASN A 220 -5.12 0.03 15.39
N ALA A 221 -6.29 -0.53 15.68
CA ALA A 221 -7.58 0.16 15.60
C ALA A 221 -7.69 1.39 16.54
N LYS A 222 -6.86 1.47 17.59
CA LYS A 222 -6.84 2.60 18.54
C LYS A 222 -6.00 3.78 18.06
N ASN A 223 -5.19 3.61 17.01
CA ASN A 223 -4.33 4.68 16.49
C ASN A 223 -5.05 5.47 15.38
N THR A 224 -6.11 6.18 15.75
CA THR A 224 -6.94 6.97 14.83
C THR A 224 -6.19 8.10 14.13
N SER A 225 -5.09 8.61 14.72
CA SER A 225 -4.27 9.64 14.08
C SER A 225 -3.61 9.12 12.80
N SER A 226 -3.05 7.91 12.84
CA SER A 226 -2.39 7.32 11.67
C SER A 226 -3.37 6.78 10.62
N HIS A 227 -4.67 6.69 10.94
CA HIS A 227 -5.69 6.27 9.98
C HIS A 227 -5.90 7.34 8.90
N ALA A 228 -5.83 8.63 9.28
CA ALA A 228 -5.90 9.74 8.32
C ALA A 228 -4.72 9.71 7.36
N ASP A 229 -3.50 9.49 7.88
CA ASP A 229 -2.28 9.40 7.06
C ASP A 229 -2.35 8.25 6.04
N ILE A 230 -2.96 7.12 6.42
CA ILE A 230 -3.19 5.97 5.52
C ILE A 230 -4.18 6.31 4.41
N ASP A 231 -5.27 7.00 4.74
CA ASP A 231 -6.28 7.38 3.76
C ASP A 231 -5.71 8.38 2.76
N GLU A 232 -5.01 9.41 3.24
CA GLU A 232 -4.35 10.40 2.40
C GLU A 232 -3.29 9.75 1.50
N ALA A 233 -2.38 8.96 2.06
CA ALA A 233 -1.34 8.28 1.28
C ALA A 233 -1.94 7.36 0.21
N GLY A 234 -3.05 6.69 0.53
CA GLY A 234 -3.74 5.85 -0.41
C GLY A 234 -4.46 6.63 -1.51
N GLU A 235 -5.03 7.82 -1.23
CA GLU A 235 -5.69 8.64 -2.26
C GLU A 235 -4.64 9.21 -3.21
N CYS A 236 -3.53 9.74 -2.67
CA CYS A 236 -2.40 10.20 -3.48
C CYS A 236 -1.86 9.09 -4.40
N LEU A 237 -1.80 7.84 -3.92
CA LEU A 237 -1.38 6.71 -4.75
C LEU A 237 -2.39 6.39 -5.86
N LYS A 238 -3.71 6.46 -5.58
CA LYS A 238 -4.75 6.26 -6.60
C LYS A 238 -4.66 7.34 -7.69
N GLU A 239 -4.46 8.60 -7.30
CA GLU A 239 -4.27 9.72 -8.23
C GLU A 239 -3.03 9.50 -9.12
N ALA A 240 -1.87 9.19 -8.53
CA ALA A 240 -0.65 8.92 -9.30
C ALA A 240 -0.81 7.75 -10.28
N ILE A 241 -1.53 6.69 -9.89
CA ILE A 241 -1.83 5.55 -10.78
C ILE A 241 -2.74 5.99 -11.93
N ASN A 242 -3.77 6.81 -11.66
CA ASN A 242 -4.67 7.32 -12.69
C ASN A 242 -3.92 8.17 -13.73
N ASP A 243 -2.99 9.02 -13.29
CA ASP A 243 -2.16 9.85 -14.18
C ASP A 243 -1.26 9.00 -15.10
N LEU A 244 -0.61 7.97 -14.53
CA LEU A 244 0.21 7.03 -15.30
C LEU A 244 -0.65 6.20 -16.26
N SER A 245 -1.82 5.73 -15.81
CA SER A 245 -2.78 4.98 -16.62
C SER A 245 -3.24 5.79 -17.83
N HIS A 246 -3.59 7.07 -17.61
CA HIS A 246 -3.97 7.98 -18.68
C HIS A 246 -2.82 8.19 -19.69
N THR A 247 -1.59 8.32 -19.22
CA THR A 247 -0.42 8.48 -20.10
C THR A 247 -0.15 7.21 -20.92
N LEU A 248 -0.27 6.04 -20.32
CA LEU A 248 -0.16 4.75 -21.02
C LEU A 248 -1.26 4.54 -22.06
N GLN A 249 -2.44 5.13 -21.87
CA GLN A 249 -3.54 5.06 -22.85
C GLN A 249 -3.36 6.05 -24.00
N THR A 250 -2.91 7.28 -23.71
CA THR A 250 -2.79 8.36 -24.70
C THR A 250 -1.54 8.27 -25.57
N THR A 251 -0.52 7.55 -25.13
CA THR A 251 0.76 7.41 -25.85
C THR A 251 0.68 6.58 -27.15
N SER A 252 -0.48 5.98 -27.49
CA SER A 252 -0.68 5.24 -28.74
C SER A 252 -2.05 5.49 -29.39
N PRO A 253 -2.18 6.45 -30.34
CA PRO A 253 -3.37 6.64 -31.14
C PRO A 253 -3.32 5.69 -32.35
N GLY A 254 -3.69 4.42 -32.14
CA GLY A 254 -3.77 3.46 -33.23
C GLY A 254 -4.09 2.05 -32.74
N ALA A 255 -5.34 1.63 -32.90
CA ALA A 255 -5.85 0.26 -32.69
C ALA A 255 -5.83 -0.34 -31.27
N ALA A 256 -5.07 0.19 -30.30
CA ALA A 256 -4.94 -0.42 -28.96
C ALA A 256 -6.01 -0.02 -27.93
N HIS A 257 -6.92 0.90 -28.26
CA HIS A 257 -7.98 1.35 -27.35
C HIS A 257 -9.11 0.32 -27.21
N VAL A 258 -9.41 -0.44 -28.28
CA VAL A 258 -10.57 -1.35 -28.31
C VAL A 258 -10.40 -2.55 -27.35
N PRO A 259 -9.26 -3.28 -27.30
CA PRO A 259 -9.14 -4.41 -26.39
C PRO A 259 -9.20 -4.01 -24.91
N VAL A 260 -8.62 -2.86 -24.55
CA VAL A 260 -8.62 -2.34 -23.17
C VAL A 260 -10.02 -1.88 -22.75
N VAL A 261 -10.75 -1.20 -23.65
CA VAL A 261 -12.15 -0.82 -23.39
C VAL A 261 -13.04 -2.06 -23.26
N VAL A 262 -12.83 -3.08 -24.10
CA VAL A 262 -13.56 -4.35 -24.01
C VAL A 262 -13.29 -5.07 -22.70
N ASP A 263 -12.03 -5.16 -22.25
CA ASP A 263 -11.67 -5.79 -20.98
C ASP A 263 -12.26 -5.04 -19.77
N SER A 264 -12.23 -3.70 -19.80
CA SER A 264 -12.86 -2.85 -18.77
C SER A 264 -14.39 -3.06 -18.73
N ILE A 265 -15.04 -3.23 -19.88
CA ILE A 265 -16.47 -3.56 -19.96
C ILE A 265 -16.71 -4.96 -19.39
N SER A 266 -15.90 -5.96 -19.75
CA SER A 266 -15.98 -7.32 -19.22
C SER A 266 -15.83 -7.38 -17.70
N LYS A 267 -14.83 -6.67 -17.14
CA LYS A 267 -14.64 -6.55 -15.68
C LYS A 267 -15.84 -5.87 -15.01
N SER A 268 -16.41 -4.82 -15.62
CA SER A 268 -17.59 -4.13 -15.10
C SER A 268 -18.85 -4.99 -15.14
N ILE A 269 -19.03 -5.81 -16.20
CA ILE A 269 -20.13 -6.79 -16.30
C ILE A 269 -19.97 -7.87 -15.22
N GLY A 270 -18.75 -8.36 -14.98
CA GLY A 270 -18.48 -9.31 -13.90
C GLY A 270 -18.84 -8.76 -12.51
N ARG A 271 -18.48 -7.50 -12.23
CA ARG A 271 -18.87 -6.79 -11.00
C ARG A 271 -20.38 -6.55 -10.86
N MET A 272 -21.12 -6.52 -11.98
CA MET A 272 -22.58 -6.38 -11.99
C MET A 272 -23.28 -7.72 -11.73
N ASP A 273 -22.65 -8.85 -12.10
CA ASP A 273 -23.16 -10.21 -11.85
C ASP A 273 -22.86 -10.72 -10.44
N GLU A 274 -21.83 -10.16 -9.80
CA GLU A 274 -21.64 -10.23 -8.35
C GLU A 274 -22.85 -9.60 -7.64
N ARG A 275 -23.90 -10.40 -7.40
CA ARG A 275 -25.03 -10.02 -6.55
C ARG A 275 -24.48 -9.68 -5.17
N TYR A 276 -24.24 -8.41 -4.92
CA TYR A 276 -23.77 -7.92 -3.63
C TYR A 276 -24.62 -8.51 -2.51
N SER A 277 -23.96 -9.16 -1.55
CA SER A 277 -24.37 -9.01 -0.16
C SER A 277 -24.29 -7.51 0.15
N PHE A 278 -25.43 -6.84 0.07
CA PHE A 278 -25.59 -5.40 0.19
C PHE A 278 -25.08 -4.96 1.58
N SER A 279 -23.83 -4.54 1.67
CA SER A 279 -23.31 -3.81 2.83
C SER A 279 -23.79 -2.36 2.72
N GLY A 280 -24.50 -1.87 3.74
CA GLY A 280 -25.20 -0.58 3.76
C GLY A 280 -24.33 0.67 3.56
N ASP A 281 -23.00 0.54 3.55
CA ASP A 281 -22.06 1.65 3.42
C ASP A 281 -21.98 2.28 2.00
N LEU A 282 -22.57 1.64 0.98
CA LEU A 282 -22.58 2.16 -0.40
C LEU A 282 -23.85 2.95 -0.75
N ILE A 283 -24.84 2.98 0.14
CA ILE A 283 -26.06 3.77 -0.07
C ILE A 283 -25.82 5.14 0.56
N ASP A 284 -25.63 6.15 -0.27
CA ASP A 284 -25.75 7.53 0.18
C ASP A 284 -27.19 7.75 0.72
N PRO A 285 -27.38 7.96 2.03
CA PRO A 285 -28.72 8.10 2.61
C PRO A 285 -29.46 9.35 2.12
N SER A 286 -28.76 10.28 1.45
CA SER A 286 -29.31 11.52 0.92
C SER A 286 -29.95 11.36 -0.46
N LEU A 287 -29.71 10.24 -1.15
CA LEU A 287 -30.19 10.01 -2.51
C LEU A 287 -31.40 9.07 -2.54
N SER A 288 -32.49 9.53 -3.14
CA SER A 288 -33.69 8.73 -3.38
C SER A 288 -33.51 7.81 -4.59
N PHE A 289 -34.31 6.75 -4.67
CA PHE A 289 -34.42 5.89 -5.86
C PHE A 289 -34.63 6.72 -7.15
N VAL A 290 -35.42 7.79 -7.06
CA VAL A 290 -35.71 8.69 -8.18
C VAL A 290 -34.44 9.42 -8.66
N ASP A 291 -33.52 9.74 -7.76
CA ASP A 291 -32.25 10.41 -8.11
C ASP A 291 -31.33 9.46 -8.87
N TYR A 292 -31.21 8.21 -8.40
CA TYR A 292 -30.48 7.16 -9.12
C TYR A 292 -31.11 6.87 -10.49
N GLN A 293 -32.45 6.79 -10.57
CA GLN A 293 -33.16 6.60 -11.82
C GLN A 293 -32.91 7.76 -12.80
N THR A 294 -32.98 9.00 -12.32
CA THR A 294 -32.76 10.20 -13.14
C THR A 294 -31.33 10.24 -13.66
N ARG A 295 -30.35 9.94 -12.80
CA ARG A 295 -28.93 9.84 -13.19
C ARG A 295 -28.71 8.74 -14.23
N MET A 296 -29.32 7.57 -14.04
CA MET A 296 -29.22 6.45 -14.99
C MET A 296 -29.80 6.82 -16.36
N VAL A 297 -30.96 7.46 -16.40
CA VAL A 297 -31.59 7.91 -17.66
C VAL A 297 -30.74 8.95 -18.36
N ASN A 298 -30.13 9.89 -17.63
CA ASN A 298 -29.24 10.90 -18.22
C ASN A 298 -27.98 10.27 -18.84
N ILE A 299 -27.37 9.30 -18.15
CA ILE A 299 -26.23 8.55 -18.68
C ILE A 299 -26.63 7.76 -19.93
N LEU A 300 -27.79 7.11 -19.94
CA LEU A 300 -28.30 6.38 -21.12
C LEU A 300 -28.52 7.30 -22.33
N ARG A 301 -29.02 8.53 -22.12
CA ARG A 301 -29.16 9.51 -23.20
C ARG A 301 -27.82 9.89 -23.79
N GLU A 302 -26.82 10.08 -22.94
CA GLU A 302 -25.46 10.43 -23.38
C GLU A 302 -24.80 9.28 -24.14
N ILE A 303 -24.96 8.04 -23.68
CA ILE A 303 -24.52 6.84 -24.40
C ILE A 303 -25.17 6.79 -25.79
N ASN A 304 -26.48 7.04 -25.88
CA ASN A 304 -27.19 7.05 -27.16
C ASN A 304 -26.68 8.15 -28.09
N ARG A 305 -26.41 9.35 -27.57
CA ARG A 305 -25.81 10.47 -28.34
C ARG A 305 -24.46 10.06 -28.94
N ILE A 306 -23.56 9.51 -28.11
CA ILE A 306 -22.23 9.07 -28.55
C ILE A 306 -22.35 7.93 -29.58
N ALA A 307 -23.28 6.98 -29.40
CA ALA A 307 -23.51 5.91 -30.36
C ALA A 307 -23.95 6.45 -31.74
N GLN A 308 -24.81 7.46 -31.77
CA GLN A 308 -25.23 8.14 -33.00
C GLN A 308 -24.08 8.89 -33.68
N GLU A 309 -23.21 9.53 -32.90
CA GLU A 309 -22.00 10.18 -33.43
C GLU A 309 -21.07 9.15 -34.08
N ILE A 310 -20.84 7.99 -33.45
CA ILE A 310 -20.02 6.91 -34.01
C ILE A 310 -20.57 6.44 -35.36
N VAL A 311 -21.89 6.20 -35.45
CA VAL A 311 -22.54 5.81 -36.71
C VAL A 311 -22.34 6.88 -37.78
N SER A 312 -22.49 8.16 -37.41
CA SER A 312 -22.31 9.29 -38.32
C SER A 312 -20.87 9.40 -38.83
N TYR A 313 -19.86 9.21 -37.95
CA TYR A 313 -18.45 9.17 -38.34
C TYR A 313 -18.13 8.02 -39.30
N ILE A 314 -18.72 6.84 -39.10
CA ILE A 314 -18.55 5.69 -39.99
C ILE A 314 -19.11 6.03 -41.38
N GLN A 315 -20.34 6.55 -41.44
CA GLN A 315 -20.96 6.93 -42.71
C GLN A 315 -20.16 8.01 -43.46
N LEU A 316 -19.62 9.00 -42.75
CA LEU A 316 -18.79 10.05 -43.34
C LEU A 316 -17.48 9.49 -43.94
N ASN A 317 -16.82 8.56 -43.22
CA ASN A 317 -15.59 7.93 -43.70
C ASN A 317 -15.84 7.05 -44.93
N TYR A 318 -16.94 6.28 -44.96
CA TYR A 318 -17.34 5.51 -46.14
C TYR A 318 -17.66 6.43 -47.33
N PHE A 319 -18.31 7.57 -47.10
CA PHE A 319 -18.59 8.56 -48.15
C PHE A 319 -17.30 9.20 -48.72
N ILE A 320 -16.35 9.57 -47.86
CA ILE A 320 -15.05 10.12 -48.30
C ILE A 320 -14.26 9.08 -49.11
N LEU A 321 -14.23 7.82 -48.66
CA LEU A 321 -13.59 6.71 -49.40
C LEU A 321 -14.25 6.46 -50.76
N PHE A 322 -15.58 6.59 -50.84
CA PHE A 322 -16.34 6.42 -52.08
C PHE A 322 -16.13 7.56 -53.08
N VAL A 323 -15.95 8.80 -52.61
CA VAL A 323 -15.67 9.98 -53.46
C VAL A 323 -14.19 10.08 -53.87
N SER A 324 -13.29 9.39 -53.17
CA SER A 324 -11.84 9.39 -53.45
C SER A 324 -11.38 8.28 -54.40
N CYS A 325 -12.29 7.42 -54.89
CA CYS A 325 -12.08 6.42 -55.95
C CYS A 325 -12.71 6.90 -57.26
#